data_AF-A0A1H0Z9Q2-F1
#
_entry.id   AF-A0A1H0Z9Q2-F1
#
_cell.length_a   1.000
_cell.length_b   1.000
_cell.length_c   1.000
_cell.angle_alpha   90.00
_cell.angle_beta   90.00
_cell.angle_gamma   90.00
#
_symmetry.space_group_name_H-M   'P 1'
#
loop_
_entity.id
_entity.type
_entity.pdbx_description
1 polymer ?
#
loop_
_entity_poly.entity_id
_entity_poly.type
_entity_poly.pdbx_seq_one_letter_code
_entity_poly.pdbx_strand_id
1 'polypeptide(L)'
;MDVVGDDREYEWSLDGQRWLQDAHGRFSLTHVAGKALEGDQPDLDFLVGAQQAPDGQSWLPASFRHCPQTGAPLEPVRYAPQQRWLPPYGNGSGRRVVEGSCKLDAAEQTVAAVYQRLDRASPRNLNAARKFDQLPRSNGLNFLVANLGGHREALFALARDGSLFRWQRKAEEWVGVLPHSTPIGRCSLQSWAWGVSLREQGSQQCLLLACDEGATEVRVDPLAGRYHLERCPGRAIAAPGELEEQVLIPQQMPDGSFCVVARQNDQWLAHPIALANPQHLHNLSAPLRDPASRRLLWIGAHGYLSVKLGESLEAQWLSWPPGAQARPEYGPPFVNGYGIWQQLFEGSEQYCLRLDSDERKEVKGSRLSTGQLNYMFNVRLDAPWGEHDVDNNPADREVVYPFIEFSDNPHLLSCRVRWPSSLQQFFGNEQPVETEYCLERIGQPALSLLLKVAQPWNAQWFCYDNALWLYIDSTGALYRWNA
;
A
#
# COMPACT_ATOMS: atom_id res chain seq x y z
N MET A 1 35.39 -24.42 9.92
CA MET A 1 34.63 -25.67 9.81
C MET A 1 35.19 -26.54 10.90
N ASP A 2 34.37 -26.77 11.92
CA ASP A 2 34.76 -27.59 13.07
C ASP A 2 33.91 -28.86 13.05
N VAL A 3 34.51 -30.00 13.37
CA VAL A 3 33.82 -31.29 13.43
C VAL A 3 33.11 -31.38 14.78
N VAL A 4 31.80 -31.62 14.76
CA VAL A 4 30.99 -31.71 15.99
C VAL A 4 30.41 -33.12 16.10
N GLY A 5 30.79 -33.84 17.17
CA GLY A 5 30.27 -35.17 17.49
C GLY A 5 30.86 -36.35 16.69
N ASP A 6 30.40 -37.56 17.01
CA ASP A 6 30.84 -38.83 16.39
C ASP A 6 30.18 -39.11 15.01
N ASP A 7 29.19 -38.30 14.59
CA ASP A 7 28.29 -38.59 13.46
C ASP A 7 28.58 -37.87 12.13
N ARG A 8 29.81 -37.35 11.93
CA ARG A 8 30.23 -36.64 10.69
C ARG A 8 29.39 -35.39 10.36
N GLU A 9 28.93 -34.67 11.39
CA GLU A 9 28.32 -33.35 11.20
C GLU A 9 29.39 -32.26 11.21
N TYR A 10 29.26 -31.30 10.29
CA TYR A 10 30.18 -30.16 10.18
C TYR A 10 29.48 -28.88 10.59
N GLU A 11 30.10 -28.12 11.51
CA GLU A 11 29.62 -26.79 11.87
C GLU A 11 30.29 -25.71 11.02
N TRP A 12 29.46 -24.81 10.51
CA TRP A 12 29.83 -23.67 9.71
C TRP A 12 29.42 -22.38 10.43
N SER A 13 30.42 -21.58 10.84
CA SER A 13 30.20 -20.23 11.36
C SER A 13 30.41 -19.21 10.25
N LEU A 14 29.34 -18.55 9.80
CA LEU A 14 29.31 -17.67 8.63
C LEU A 14 28.49 -16.42 8.95
N ASP A 15 29.09 -15.22 8.87
CA ASP A 15 28.40 -13.93 9.02
C ASP A 15 27.48 -13.82 10.26
N GLY A 16 27.96 -14.33 11.41
CA GLY A 16 27.19 -14.34 12.66
C GLY A 16 26.10 -15.41 12.73
N GLN A 17 25.99 -16.29 11.74
CA GLN A 17 25.13 -17.45 11.70
C GLN A 17 25.94 -18.73 11.96
N ARG A 18 25.32 -19.72 12.62
CA ARG A 18 25.88 -21.09 12.71
C ARG A 18 24.97 -22.07 12.01
N TRP A 19 25.56 -22.87 11.14
CA TRP A 19 24.87 -23.88 10.35
C TRP A 19 25.49 -25.25 10.61
N LEU A 20 24.65 -26.27 10.77
CA LEU A 20 25.07 -27.67 10.79
C LEU A 20 24.82 -28.29 9.43
N GLN A 21 25.84 -28.97 8.91
CA GLN A 21 25.76 -29.78 7.70
C GLN A 21 25.73 -31.26 8.10
N ASP A 22 24.65 -31.96 7.74
CA ASP A 22 24.51 -33.39 7.99
C ASP A 22 25.36 -34.25 7.02
N ALA A 23 25.44 -35.55 7.29
CA ALA A 23 26.20 -36.49 6.45
C ALA A 23 25.68 -36.61 5.00
N HIS A 24 24.45 -36.15 4.73
CA HIS A 24 23.86 -36.07 3.39
C HIS A 24 24.09 -34.71 2.72
N GLY A 25 24.82 -33.82 3.37
CA GLY A 25 25.14 -32.49 2.87
C GLY A 25 23.99 -31.49 2.95
N ARG A 26 22.95 -31.76 3.76
CA ARG A 26 21.86 -30.80 4.03
C ARG A 26 22.27 -29.85 5.14
N PHE A 27 21.91 -28.59 5.01
CA PHE A 27 22.24 -27.55 5.97
C PHE A 27 21.01 -27.19 6.80
N SER A 28 21.23 -26.98 8.10
CA SER A 28 20.24 -26.50 9.04
C SER A 28 20.84 -25.35 9.86
N LEU A 29 20.07 -24.28 10.02
CA LEU A 29 20.50 -23.12 10.78
C LEU A 29 20.24 -23.38 12.27
N THR A 30 21.26 -23.20 13.12
CA THR A 30 21.14 -23.46 14.56
C THR A 30 21.23 -22.18 15.39
N HIS A 31 22.03 -21.19 14.95
CA HIS A 31 22.19 -19.94 15.68
C HIS A 31 22.24 -18.73 14.76
N VAL A 32 21.75 -17.59 15.26
CA VAL A 32 21.87 -16.28 14.62
C VAL A 32 22.28 -15.25 15.66
N ALA A 33 23.33 -14.48 15.38
CA ALA A 33 23.90 -13.47 16.29
C ALA A 33 24.14 -14.02 17.71
N GLY A 34 24.60 -15.27 17.81
CA GLY A 34 24.89 -15.95 19.07
C GLY A 34 23.67 -16.48 19.85
N LYS A 35 22.45 -16.30 19.35
CA LYS A 35 21.22 -16.88 19.92
C LYS A 35 20.86 -18.17 19.19
N ALA A 36 20.55 -19.22 19.95
CA ALA A 36 20.02 -20.45 19.38
C ALA A 36 18.61 -20.20 18.81
N LEU A 37 18.29 -20.83 17.69
CA LEU A 37 16.94 -20.82 17.16
C LEU A 37 16.06 -21.85 17.86
N GLU A 38 14.82 -21.46 18.14
CA GLU A 38 13.81 -22.37 18.66
C GLU A 38 13.05 -22.99 17.47
N GLY A 39 13.17 -24.31 17.31
CA GLY A 39 12.44 -25.06 16.27
C GLY A 39 12.85 -24.76 14.84
N ASP A 40 12.11 -25.32 13.89
CA ASP A 40 12.26 -25.02 12.46
C ASP A 40 11.65 -23.64 12.15
N GLN A 41 12.44 -22.76 11.53
CA GLN A 41 12.03 -21.39 11.25
C GLN A 41 11.67 -21.27 9.77
N PRO A 42 10.40 -20.98 9.42
CA PRO A 42 10.01 -20.76 8.03
C PRO A 42 10.62 -19.46 7.49
N ASP A 43 10.72 -19.38 6.16
CA ASP A 43 11.20 -18.20 5.43
C ASP A 43 12.58 -17.68 5.86
N LEU A 44 13.57 -18.58 5.98
CA LEU A 44 14.96 -18.23 6.28
C LEU A 44 15.57 -17.23 5.27
N ASP A 45 15.03 -17.15 4.05
CA ASP A 45 15.42 -16.12 3.09
C ASP A 45 15.07 -14.71 3.54
N PHE A 46 13.90 -14.52 4.16
CA PHE A 46 13.53 -13.25 4.77
C PHE A 46 14.30 -12.98 6.06
N LEU A 47 14.41 -13.99 6.95
CA LEU A 47 14.96 -13.83 8.29
C LEU A 47 16.48 -13.61 8.30
N VAL A 48 17.23 -14.35 7.47
CA VAL A 48 18.70 -14.38 7.51
C VAL A 48 19.36 -14.36 6.14
N GLY A 49 18.58 -14.16 5.07
CA GLY A 49 19.09 -14.15 3.69
C GLY A 49 19.48 -15.54 3.16
N ALA A 50 19.02 -16.63 3.80
CA ALA A 50 19.31 -17.98 3.35
C ALA A 50 18.79 -18.21 1.93
N GLN A 51 19.51 -19.00 1.15
CA GLN A 51 19.15 -19.30 -0.24
C GLN A 51 18.55 -20.70 -0.32
N GLN A 52 17.51 -20.90 -1.13
CA GLN A 52 17.05 -22.26 -1.40
C GLN A 52 18.04 -22.98 -2.31
N ALA A 53 18.33 -24.24 -2.01
CA ALA A 53 19.03 -25.10 -2.94
C ALA A 53 18.19 -25.30 -4.21
N PRO A 54 18.81 -25.64 -5.37
CA PRO A 54 18.08 -25.82 -6.63
C PRO A 54 17.02 -26.92 -6.62
N ASP A 55 17.11 -27.87 -5.67
CA ASP A 55 16.09 -28.91 -5.44
C ASP A 55 14.84 -28.39 -4.70
N GLY A 56 14.89 -27.17 -4.16
CA GLY A 56 13.85 -26.54 -3.35
C GLY A 56 13.65 -27.13 -1.96
N GLN A 57 14.45 -28.14 -1.56
CA GLN A 57 14.22 -28.92 -0.35
C GLN A 57 15.09 -28.49 0.83
N SER A 58 16.21 -27.81 0.58
CA SER A 58 17.14 -27.39 1.63
C SER A 58 17.46 -25.90 1.58
N TRP A 59 17.78 -25.35 2.74
CA TRP A 59 18.30 -23.99 2.88
C TRP A 59 19.81 -24.01 2.87
N LEU A 60 20.43 -23.00 2.26
CA LEU A 60 21.87 -22.81 2.19
C LEU A 60 22.23 -21.46 2.82
N PRO A 61 23.41 -21.33 3.44
CA PRO A 61 23.89 -20.07 3.97
C PRO A 61 23.90 -18.94 2.92
N ALA A 62 23.60 -17.71 3.36
CA ALA A 62 23.55 -16.52 2.48
C ALA A 62 24.88 -16.23 1.77
N SER A 63 26.01 -16.64 2.35
CA SER A 63 27.36 -16.41 1.83
C SER A 63 27.74 -17.35 0.66
N PHE A 64 26.98 -18.42 0.44
CA PHE A 64 27.25 -19.36 -0.64
C PHE A 64 26.90 -18.73 -1.99
N ARG A 65 27.82 -18.83 -2.96
CA ARG A 65 27.61 -18.38 -4.34
C ARG A 65 27.21 -19.50 -5.30
N HIS A 66 27.46 -20.74 -4.90
CA HIS A 66 27.15 -21.94 -5.65
C HIS A 66 26.58 -22.99 -4.69
N CYS A 67 25.67 -23.83 -5.19
CA CYS A 67 25.18 -24.97 -4.45
C CYS A 67 26.33 -25.98 -4.25
N PRO A 68 26.66 -26.38 -3.01
CA PRO A 68 27.76 -27.32 -2.76
C PRO A 68 27.48 -28.73 -3.31
N GLN A 69 26.21 -29.09 -3.53
CA GLN A 69 25.82 -30.41 -4.03
C GLN A 69 25.81 -30.48 -5.55
N THR A 70 25.36 -29.42 -6.24
CA THR A 70 25.16 -29.44 -7.70
C THR A 70 26.15 -28.56 -8.47
N GLY A 71 26.87 -27.66 -7.79
CA GLY A 71 27.73 -26.65 -8.40
C GLY A 71 26.98 -25.50 -9.09
N ALA A 72 25.64 -25.55 -9.15
CA ALA A 72 24.83 -24.51 -9.79
C ALA A 72 25.01 -23.16 -9.09
N PRO A 73 25.04 -22.04 -9.82
CA PRO A 73 25.09 -20.70 -9.22
C PRO A 73 23.83 -20.45 -8.38
N LEU A 74 23.99 -19.74 -7.27
CA LEU A 74 22.90 -19.31 -6.40
C LEU A 74 22.70 -17.80 -6.55
N GLU A 75 21.44 -17.37 -6.61
CA GLU A 75 21.09 -15.95 -6.62
C GLU A 75 20.93 -15.42 -5.19
N PRO A 76 21.73 -14.40 -4.80
CA PRO A 76 21.63 -13.83 -3.46
C PRO A 76 20.26 -13.23 -3.19
N VAL A 77 19.69 -13.55 -2.02
CA VAL A 77 18.45 -12.92 -1.56
C VAL A 77 18.73 -11.48 -1.18
N ARG A 78 18.03 -10.54 -1.82
CA ARG A 78 18.14 -9.11 -1.58
C ARG A 78 16.80 -8.42 -1.71
N TYR A 79 16.64 -7.33 -0.96
CA TYR A 79 15.56 -6.38 -1.14
C TYR A 79 15.56 -5.83 -2.58
N ALA A 80 14.37 -5.80 -3.17
CA ALA A 80 14.07 -5.47 -4.55
C ALA A 80 12.92 -4.45 -4.55
N PRO A 81 13.21 -3.13 -4.59
CA PRO A 81 12.20 -2.07 -4.46
C PRO A 81 10.95 -2.22 -5.35
N GLN A 82 11.08 -2.92 -6.48
CA GLN A 82 9.98 -3.26 -7.39
C GLN A 82 8.95 -4.25 -6.88
N GLN A 83 9.22 -4.93 -5.78
CA GLN A 83 8.30 -5.82 -5.09
C GLN A 83 7.54 -5.12 -3.96
N ARG A 84 7.91 -3.88 -3.62
CA ARG A 84 7.23 -3.09 -2.60
C ARG A 84 5.78 -2.81 -3.01
N TRP A 85 4.88 -2.80 -2.04
CA TRP A 85 3.49 -2.39 -2.27
C TRP A 85 2.95 -1.69 -1.03
N LEU A 86 2.75 -0.37 -1.14
CA LEU A 86 2.35 0.49 -0.04
C LEU A 86 0.94 1.05 -0.23
N PRO A 87 0.08 0.94 0.78
CA PRO A 87 -1.24 1.54 0.75
C PRO A 87 -1.19 3.07 0.75
N PRO A 88 -2.22 3.73 0.21
CA PRO A 88 -3.42 3.09 -0.33
C PRO A 88 -3.31 2.53 -1.75
N TYR A 89 -2.26 2.81 -2.54
CA TYR A 89 -2.28 2.48 -4.00
C TYR A 89 -1.00 1.92 -4.63
N GLY A 90 0.00 1.55 -3.84
CA GLY A 90 1.14 0.70 -4.24
C GLY A 90 2.53 1.33 -4.09
N ASN A 91 2.74 2.59 -4.47
CA ASN A 91 4.05 3.25 -4.33
C ASN A 91 4.10 4.31 -3.22
N GLY A 92 2.98 4.53 -2.52
CA GLY A 92 2.84 5.58 -1.51
C GLY A 92 2.69 7.01 -2.04
N SER A 93 2.52 7.21 -3.35
CA SER A 93 2.43 8.55 -3.98
C SER A 93 1.05 9.23 -3.87
N GLY A 94 0.03 8.50 -3.38
CA GLY A 94 -1.36 8.96 -3.36
C GLY A 94 -2.06 8.99 -4.73
N ARG A 95 -1.33 8.83 -5.84
CA ARG A 95 -1.93 8.50 -7.14
C ARG A 95 -2.32 7.03 -7.15
N ARG A 96 -3.42 6.71 -7.86
CA ARG A 96 -3.89 5.34 -8.10
C ARG A 96 -3.39 4.81 -9.44
N VAL A 97 -2.15 5.17 -9.78
CA VAL A 97 -1.54 4.89 -11.07
C VAL A 97 -0.18 4.27 -10.82
N VAL A 98 0.02 3.09 -11.38
CA VAL A 98 1.32 2.43 -11.52
C VAL A 98 1.80 2.71 -12.93
N GLU A 99 2.91 3.43 -13.02
CA GLU A 99 3.60 3.85 -14.24
C GLU A 99 5.09 3.60 -14.04
N GLY A 100 5.90 3.54 -15.11
CA GLY A 100 7.33 3.21 -15.01
C GLY A 100 8.16 4.07 -14.02
N SER A 101 7.72 5.29 -13.69
CA SER A 101 8.36 6.13 -12.65
C SER A 101 8.25 5.55 -11.23
N CYS A 102 7.28 4.67 -10.99
CA CYS A 102 6.97 4.06 -9.70
C CYS A 102 7.96 2.95 -9.30
N LYS A 103 8.72 2.43 -10.28
CA LYS A 103 9.60 1.27 -10.14
C LYS A 103 8.85 0.03 -9.63
N LEU A 104 7.62 -0.23 -10.06
CA LEU A 104 6.78 -1.37 -9.61
C LEU A 104 6.54 -2.42 -10.71
N ASP A 105 7.55 -2.64 -11.55
CA ASP A 105 7.47 -3.51 -12.73
C ASP A 105 7.03 -4.95 -12.38
N ALA A 106 7.39 -5.45 -11.18
CA ALA A 106 7.00 -6.79 -10.74
C ALA A 106 5.48 -6.91 -10.50
N ALA A 107 4.84 -5.85 -10.00
CA ALA A 107 3.39 -5.81 -9.83
C ALA A 107 2.68 -5.78 -11.19
N GLU A 108 3.16 -4.99 -12.14
CA GLU A 108 2.66 -4.96 -13.52
C GLU A 108 2.76 -6.33 -14.18
N GLN A 109 3.93 -6.97 -14.09
CA GLN A 109 4.16 -8.31 -14.63
C GLN A 109 3.23 -9.35 -13.99
N THR A 110 3.05 -9.28 -12.66
CA THR A 110 2.14 -10.16 -11.92
C THR A 110 0.71 -10.01 -12.42
N VAL A 111 0.20 -8.79 -12.52
CA VAL A 111 -1.17 -8.52 -12.98
C VAL A 111 -1.37 -8.97 -14.43
N ALA A 112 -0.40 -8.70 -15.31
CA ALA A 112 -0.44 -9.13 -16.70
C ALA A 112 -0.46 -10.67 -16.82
N ALA A 113 0.37 -11.37 -16.06
CA ALA A 113 0.42 -12.84 -16.04
C ALA A 113 -0.89 -13.45 -15.52
N VAL A 114 -1.41 -12.94 -14.40
CA VAL A 114 -2.72 -13.34 -13.86
C VAL A 114 -3.82 -13.15 -14.90
N TYR A 115 -3.88 -11.97 -15.54
CA TYR A 115 -4.87 -11.69 -16.58
C TYR A 115 -4.77 -12.71 -17.72
N GLN A 116 -3.58 -12.88 -18.31
CA GLN A 116 -3.38 -13.79 -19.45
C GLN A 116 -3.77 -15.23 -19.13
N ARG A 117 -3.44 -15.70 -17.92
CA ARG A 117 -3.77 -17.06 -17.49
C ARG A 117 -5.28 -17.25 -17.35
N LEU A 118 -5.98 -16.29 -16.75
CA LEU A 118 -7.43 -16.36 -16.52
C LEU A 118 -8.25 -16.08 -17.80
N ASP A 119 -7.74 -15.25 -18.70
CA ASP A 119 -8.35 -14.96 -20.00
C ASP A 119 -8.45 -16.21 -20.87
N ARG A 120 -7.48 -17.13 -20.72
CA ARG A 120 -7.42 -18.44 -21.40
C ARG A 120 -8.16 -19.56 -20.66
N ALA A 121 -8.62 -19.32 -19.44
CA ALA A 121 -9.29 -20.32 -18.62
C ALA A 121 -10.76 -20.51 -19.04
N SER A 122 -11.32 -21.68 -18.72
CA SER A 122 -12.76 -21.96 -18.87
C SER A 122 -13.34 -22.45 -17.53
N PRO A 123 -14.23 -21.70 -16.88
CA PRO A 123 -14.78 -20.41 -17.31
C PRO A 123 -13.80 -19.23 -17.14
N ARG A 124 -13.93 -18.22 -18.01
CA ARG A 124 -13.15 -16.97 -17.98
C ARG A 124 -13.64 -16.02 -16.89
N ASN A 125 -13.23 -16.25 -15.63
CA ASN A 125 -13.57 -15.38 -14.50
C ASN A 125 -12.55 -15.44 -13.35
N LEU A 126 -12.66 -14.52 -12.39
CA LEU A 126 -11.83 -14.52 -11.18
C LEU A 126 -12.25 -15.62 -10.18
N ASN A 127 -13.47 -16.16 -10.28
CA ASN A 127 -13.98 -17.15 -9.34
C ASN A 127 -13.29 -18.51 -9.40
N ALA A 128 -12.93 -18.98 -10.59
CA ALA A 128 -12.46 -20.35 -10.81
C ALA A 128 -11.05 -20.65 -10.29
N ALA A 129 -10.24 -19.62 -10.05
CA ALA A 129 -8.81 -19.76 -9.74
C ALA A 129 -8.38 -19.04 -8.46
N ARG A 130 -9.34 -18.52 -7.68
CA ARG A 130 -9.04 -17.84 -6.41
C ARG A 130 -8.70 -18.88 -5.34
N LYS A 131 -7.63 -18.63 -4.59
CA LYS A 131 -7.41 -19.26 -3.28
C LYS A 131 -8.02 -18.38 -2.19
N PHE A 132 -8.53 -19.04 -1.16
CA PHE A 132 -8.96 -18.40 0.07
C PHE A 132 -7.85 -18.59 1.09
N ASP A 133 -7.26 -17.49 1.52
CA ASP A 133 -6.23 -17.51 2.56
C ASP A 133 -6.83 -17.01 3.88
N GLN A 134 -6.40 -17.60 5.00
CA GLN A 134 -6.88 -17.20 6.31
C GLN A 134 -6.38 -15.80 6.65
N LEU A 135 -7.18 -15.04 7.38
CA LEU A 135 -6.78 -13.74 7.91
C LEU A 135 -6.34 -13.85 9.37
N PRO A 136 -5.43 -12.98 9.83
CA PRO A 136 -5.10 -12.91 11.25
C PRO A 136 -6.27 -12.40 12.10
N ARG A 137 -7.20 -11.65 11.48
CA ARG A 137 -8.42 -11.10 12.08
C ARG A 137 -9.53 -10.97 11.05
N SER A 138 -10.78 -10.94 11.50
CA SER A 138 -11.95 -10.89 10.62
C SER A 138 -12.07 -9.60 9.82
N ASN A 139 -11.70 -8.43 10.37
CA ASN A 139 -11.83 -7.14 9.70
C ASN A 139 -10.85 -6.10 10.25
N GLY A 140 -10.88 -4.90 9.68
CA GLY A 140 -10.10 -3.74 10.11
C GLY A 140 -8.62 -3.87 9.80
N LEU A 141 -8.25 -4.62 8.75
CA LEU A 141 -6.87 -4.85 8.36
C LEU A 141 -6.49 -3.96 7.18
N ASN A 142 -5.22 -3.60 7.13
CA ASN A 142 -4.59 -3.05 5.96
C ASN A 142 -3.31 -3.80 5.62
N PHE A 143 -3.03 -3.94 4.33
CA PHE A 143 -1.92 -4.76 3.85
C PHE A 143 -0.81 -3.91 3.25
N LEU A 144 0.44 -4.31 3.50
CA LEU A 144 1.60 -3.68 2.91
C LEU A 144 2.72 -4.70 2.67
N VAL A 145 3.53 -4.46 1.66
CA VAL A 145 4.71 -5.27 1.33
C VAL A 145 5.94 -4.40 1.50
N ALA A 146 6.83 -4.81 2.40
CA ALA A 146 8.02 -4.04 2.79
C ALA A 146 9.13 -4.96 3.33
N ASN A 147 10.37 -4.46 3.37
CA ASN A 147 11.50 -5.11 4.03
C ASN A 147 11.71 -4.56 5.46
N LEU A 148 10.81 -4.91 6.37
CA LEU A 148 10.90 -4.47 7.78
C LEU A 148 11.87 -5.36 8.56
N GLY A 149 13.15 -4.96 8.59
CA GLY A 149 14.22 -5.61 9.34
C GLY A 149 14.75 -6.92 8.74
N GLY A 150 14.25 -7.36 7.59
CA GLY A 150 14.66 -8.60 6.93
C GLY A 150 15.70 -8.39 5.82
N HIS A 151 15.85 -9.43 4.98
CA HIS A 151 16.74 -9.44 3.82
C HIS A 151 16.01 -9.26 2.47
N ARG A 152 14.68 -9.31 2.46
CA ARG A 152 13.79 -9.14 1.30
C ARG A 152 12.41 -8.67 1.77
N GLU A 153 11.49 -8.47 0.85
CA GLU A 153 10.11 -8.08 1.15
C GLU A 153 9.33 -9.21 1.82
N ALA A 154 8.51 -8.84 2.80
CA ALA A 154 7.47 -9.67 3.36
C ALA A 154 6.11 -8.96 3.30
N LEU A 155 5.04 -9.75 3.34
CA LEU A 155 3.69 -9.23 3.45
C LEU A 155 3.33 -9.05 4.92
N PHE A 156 2.84 -7.85 5.25
CA PHE A 156 2.37 -7.49 6.58
C PHE A 156 0.89 -7.10 6.54
N ALA A 157 0.19 -7.39 7.62
CA ALA A 157 -1.14 -6.89 7.90
C ALA A 157 -1.09 -6.02 9.17
N LEU A 158 -1.61 -4.79 9.08
CA LEU A 158 -1.75 -3.87 10.19
C LEU A 158 -3.23 -3.67 10.51
N ALA A 159 -3.62 -4.00 11.74
CA ALA A 159 -4.97 -3.77 12.22
C ALA A 159 -5.16 -2.32 12.68
N ARG A 160 -6.41 -1.83 12.67
CA ARG A 160 -6.78 -0.49 13.15
C ARG A 160 -6.40 -0.21 14.59
N ASP A 161 -6.24 -1.23 15.44
CA ASP A 161 -5.82 -1.12 16.84
C ASP A 161 -4.29 -1.10 17.02
N GLY A 162 -3.53 -1.21 15.94
CA GLY A 162 -2.06 -1.24 15.94
C GLY A 162 -1.47 -2.65 16.04
N SER A 163 -2.27 -3.72 15.98
CA SER A 163 -1.73 -5.08 15.90
C SER A 163 -1.04 -5.30 14.55
N LEU A 164 0.19 -5.81 14.57
CA LEU A 164 0.99 -6.09 13.39
C LEU A 164 1.17 -7.61 13.21
N PHE A 165 0.97 -8.08 11.99
CA PHE A 165 1.13 -9.48 11.61
C PHE A 165 2.02 -9.60 10.38
N ARG A 166 2.78 -10.68 10.29
CA ARG A 166 3.60 -11.05 9.13
C ARG A 166 3.05 -12.35 8.54
N TRP A 167 2.91 -12.39 7.22
CA TRP A 167 2.63 -13.63 6.50
C TRP A 167 3.90 -14.47 6.40
N GLN A 168 3.82 -15.75 6.76
CA GLN A 168 4.87 -16.73 6.55
C GLN A 168 4.56 -17.53 5.29
N ARG A 169 5.32 -17.33 4.22
CA ARG A 169 5.04 -17.87 2.89
C ARG A 169 5.08 -19.39 2.86
N LYS A 170 6.11 -20.02 3.43
CA LYS A 170 6.23 -21.48 3.43
C LYS A 170 5.20 -22.19 4.31
N ALA A 171 4.83 -21.57 5.44
CA ALA A 171 3.86 -22.11 6.37
C ALA A 171 2.41 -21.76 5.99
N GLU A 172 2.22 -20.82 5.08
CA GLU A 172 0.92 -20.23 4.70
C GLU A 172 0.08 -19.78 5.91
N GLU A 173 0.74 -19.12 6.88
CA GLU A 173 0.10 -18.63 8.10
C GLU A 173 0.49 -17.20 8.47
N TRP A 174 -0.35 -16.56 9.29
CA TRP A 174 -0.05 -15.26 9.86
C TRP A 174 0.51 -15.39 11.26
N VAL A 175 1.64 -14.75 11.51
CA VAL A 175 2.24 -14.65 12.85
C VAL A 175 2.19 -13.22 13.37
N GLY A 176 1.84 -13.07 14.64
CA GLY A 176 1.85 -11.78 15.31
C GLY A 176 3.28 -11.28 15.53
N VAL A 177 3.52 -10.01 15.23
CA VAL A 177 4.74 -9.30 15.61
C VAL A 177 4.42 -8.49 16.86
N LEU A 178 5.06 -8.80 17.98
CA LEU A 178 4.69 -8.27 19.30
C LEU A 178 5.49 -7.02 19.66
N PRO A 179 4.92 -6.05 20.41
CA PRO A 179 5.72 -4.95 20.91
C PRO A 179 6.79 -5.44 21.88
N HIS A 180 7.95 -4.77 21.89
CA HIS A 180 8.92 -4.96 22.95
C HIS A 180 8.41 -4.39 24.30
N SER A 181 7.74 -3.24 24.24
CA SER A 181 7.15 -2.60 25.42
C SER A 181 5.77 -2.01 25.11
N THR A 182 5.72 -1.01 24.23
CA THR A 182 4.51 -0.26 23.89
C THR A 182 3.96 -0.71 22.54
N PRO A 183 2.64 -0.98 22.40
CA PRO A 183 2.03 -1.31 21.12
C PRO A 183 1.92 -0.07 20.22
N ILE A 184 1.83 -0.25 18.89
CA ILE A 184 1.72 0.82 17.87
C ILE A 184 0.55 1.79 18.13
N GLY A 185 -0.55 1.34 18.70
CA GLY A 185 -1.71 2.19 18.99
C GLY A 185 -2.68 2.31 17.81
N ARG A 186 -3.79 3.01 18.05
CA ARG A 186 -4.92 3.04 17.12
C ARG A 186 -4.66 3.98 15.94
N CYS A 187 -5.23 3.68 14.78
CA CYS A 187 -5.37 4.63 13.68
C CYS A 187 -6.85 4.89 13.35
N SER A 188 -7.28 6.14 13.54
CA SER A 188 -8.66 6.56 13.25
C SER A 188 -8.88 7.10 11.82
N LEU A 189 -7.87 7.06 10.95
CA LEU A 189 -8.03 7.48 9.55
C LEU A 189 -9.02 6.57 8.80
N GLN A 190 -9.75 7.15 7.86
CA GLN A 190 -10.64 6.41 6.95
C GLN A 190 -9.82 5.54 6.00
N SER A 191 -10.38 4.44 5.49
CA SER A 191 -9.63 3.52 4.62
C SER A 191 -9.07 4.21 3.37
N TRP A 192 -9.81 5.15 2.77
CA TRP A 192 -9.37 5.93 1.60
C TRP A 192 -8.34 7.03 1.93
N ALA A 193 -8.22 7.42 3.19
CA ALA A 193 -7.27 8.42 3.71
C ALA A 193 -6.02 7.78 4.32
N TRP A 194 -6.10 6.49 4.63
CA TRP A 194 -5.06 5.76 5.32
C TRP A 194 -3.91 5.41 4.37
N GLY A 195 -2.70 5.33 4.93
CA GLY A 195 -1.48 4.99 4.19
C GLY A 195 -0.31 4.84 5.14
N VAL A 196 0.83 4.40 4.60
CA VAL A 196 2.09 4.26 5.32
C VAL A 196 3.24 4.79 4.48
N SER A 197 4.37 5.10 5.12
CA SER A 197 5.62 5.39 4.42
C SER A 197 6.72 4.51 4.98
N LEU A 198 7.74 4.26 4.17
CA LEU A 198 8.93 3.55 4.59
C LEU A 198 10.09 4.54 4.66
N ARG A 199 10.90 4.43 5.71
CA ARG A 199 12.18 5.13 5.80
C ARG A 199 13.30 4.14 5.64
N GLU A 200 14.19 4.39 4.69
CA GLU A 200 15.38 3.59 4.48
C GLU A 200 16.40 3.83 5.60
N GLN A 201 16.98 2.75 6.13
CA GLN A 201 18.07 2.78 7.11
C GLN A 201 19.10 1.72 6.72
N GLY A 202 20.09 2.11 5.91
CA GLY A 202 21.05 1.17 5.34
C GLY A 202 20.36 0.21 4.36
N SER A 203 20.37 -1.09 4.65
CA SER A 203 19.70 -2.12 3.84
C SER A 203 18.31 -2.54 4.38
N GLN A 204 17.82 -1.87 5.43
CA GLN A 204 16.57 -2.18 6.10
C GLN A 204 15.59 -1.01 6.03
N GLN A 205 14.30 -1.30 6.17
CA GLN A 205 13.26 -0.29 6.20
C GLN A 205 12.60 -0.22 7.58
N CYS A 206 12.31 1.01 7.99
CA CYS A 206 11.44 1.31 9.13
C CYS A 206 10.07 1.73 8.62
N LEU A 207 9.01 1.34 9.33
CA LEU A 207 7.64 1.70 8.99
C LEU A 207 7.25 2.99 9.71
N LEU A 208 6.76 3.98 8.97
CA LEU A 208 6.27 5.24 9.50
C LEU A 208 4.74 5.26 9.39
N LEU A 209 4.09 5.56 10.52
CA LEU A 209 2.65 5.45 10.70
C LEU A 209 2.06 6.74 11.28
N ALA A 210 0.84 7.03 10.83
CA ALA A 210 -0.05 8.00 11.46
C ALA A 210 -0.92 7.28 12.49
N CYS A 211 -0.71 7.57 13.78
CA CYS A 211 -1.47 7.00 14.89
C CYS A 211 -2.20 8.09 15.69
N ASP A 212 -3.21 7.69 16.46
CA ASP A 212 -3.96 8.56 17.35
C ASP A 212 -3.06 9.11 18.48
N GLU A 213 -1.98 8.40 18.81
CA GLU A 213 -0.92 8.78 19.75
C GLU A 213 0.23 9.59 19.11
N GLY A 214 0.14 9.87 17.79
CA GLY A 214 1.05 10.73 17.05
C GLY A 214 1.82 10.00 15.94
N ALA A 215 2.75 10.72 15.31
CA ALA A 215 3.67 10.15 14.34
C ALA A 215 4.52 9.04 14.99
N THR A 216 4.47 7.83 14.42
CA THR A 216 5.12 6.64 14.99
C THR A 216 6.06 6.01 13.97
N GLU A 217 7.31 5.79 14.36
CA GLU A 217 8.27 4.95 13.64
C GLU A 217 8.31 3.57 14.29
N VAL A 218 8.22 2.50 13.49
CA VAL A 218 8.24 1.11 13.91
C VAL A 218 9.44 0.41 13.30
N ARG A 219 10.25 -0.21 14.15
CA ARG A 219 11.42 -1.02 13.78
C ARG A 219 11.17 -2.45 14.17
N VAL A 220 11.16 -3.36 13.20
CA VAL A 220 10.89 -4.78 13.41
C VAL A 220 12.20 -5.55 13.55
N ASP A 221 12.30 -6.37 14.59
CA ASP A 221 13.26 -7.46 14.69
C ASP A 221 12.53 -8.74 14.27
N PRO A 222 12.71 -9.20 13.02
CA PRO A 222 11.97 -10.33 12.50
C PRO A 222 12.38 -11.67 13.11
N LEU A 223 13.59 -11.78 13.69
CA LEU A 223 14.07 -12.98 14.38
C LEU A 223 13.45 -13.09 15.77
N ALA A 224 13.33 -11.98 16.48
CA ALA A 224 12.66 -11.96 17.78
C ALA A 224 11.12 -11.98 17.66
N GLY A 225 10.58 -11.79 16.45
CA GLY A 225 9.14 -11.61 16.24
C GLY A 225 8.59 -10.39 16.97
N ARG A 226 9.42 -9.35 17.14
CA ARG A 226 9.12 -8.18 17.96
C ARG A 226 9.38 -6.87 17.24
N TYR A 227 8.80 -5.79 17.73
CA TYR A 227 9.09 -4.44 17.26
C TYR A 227 9.36 -3.45 18.38
N HIS A 228 10.14 -2.44 18.05
CA HIS A 228 10.36 -1.24 18.84
C HIS A 228 9.70 -0.04 18.15
N LEU A 229 9.33 0.97 18.93
CA LEU A 229 8.77 2.19 18.39
C LEU A 229 9.42 3.44 18.96
N GLU A 230 9.44 4.48 18.14
CA GLU A 230 9.72 5.85 18.52
C GLU A 230 8.57 6.74 18.08
N ARG A 231 8.20 7.72 18.91
CA ARG A 231 7.05 8.58 18.65
C ARG A 231 7.34 10.04 18.81
N CYS A 232 6.70 10.84 17.97
CA CYS A 232 6.45 12.25 18.25
C CYS A 232 5.05 12.37 18.88
N PRO A 233 4.91 12.76 20.16
CA PRO A 233 3.61 12.89 20.80
C PRO A 233 2.69 13.87 20.07
N GLY A 234 1.42 13.49 19.91
CA GLY A 234 0.40 14.29 19.26
C GLY A 234 -0.75 13.40 18.79
N ARG A 235 -1.54 13.89 17.83
CA ARG A 235 -2.54 13.09 17.13
C ARG A 235 -2.34 13.28 15.63
N ALA A 236 -1.97 12.23 14.91
CA ALA A 236 -1.83 12.32 13.46
C ALA A 236 -3.20 12.58 12.82
N ILE A 237 -3.26 13.51 11.85
CA ILE A 237 -4.51 13.92 11.18
C ILE A 237 -4.59 13.46 9.72
N ALA A 238 -3.48 12.92 9.20
CA ALA A 238 -3.38 12.43 7.84
C ALA A 238 -2.29 11.36 7.72
N ALA A 239 -2.33 10.55 6.65
CA ALA A 239 -1.32 9.54 6.39
C ALA A 239 0.07 10.14 6.12
N PRO A 240 1.15 9.42 6.45
CA PRO A 240 2.52 9.82 6.16
C PRO A 240 2.77 9.92 4.65
N GLY A 241 3.56 10.91 4.23
CA GLY A 241 4.01 11.06 2.86
C GLY A 241 5.52 11.27 2.77
N GLU A 242 6.12 10.81 1.67
CA GLU A 242 7.56 10.90 1.42
C GLU A 242 7.88 12.01 0.42
N LEU A 243 8.78 12.92 0.82
CA LEU A 243 9.32 13.98 -0.03
C LEU A 243 10.84 14.02 0.12
N GLU A 244 11.56 13.59 -0.92
CA GLU A 244 13.04 13.61 -0.99
C GLU A 244 13.69 13.03 0.27
N GLU A 245 13.40 11.76 0.57
CA GLU A 245 13.92 10.99 1.72
C GLU A 245 13.43 11.44 3.10
N GLN A 246 12.63 12.51 3.17
CA GLN A 246 11.95 12.92 4.40
C GLN A 246 10.53 12.36 4.43
N VAL A 247 10.20 11.67 5.53
CA VAL A 247 8.82 11.28 5.80
C VAL A 247 8.15 12.35 6.64
N LEU A 248 7.02 12.84 6.14
CA LEU A 248 6.27 13.98 6.67
C LEU A 248 4.89 13.52 7.13
N ILE A 249 4.52 13.84 8.37
CA ILE A 249 3.28 13.42 9.00
C ILE A 249 2.56 14.63 9.58
N PRO A 250 1.41 15.05 9.01
CA PRO A 250 0.59 16.09 9.62
C PRO A 250 -0.02 15.63 10.94
N GLN A 251 0.13 16.44 11.99
CA GLN A 251 -0.40 16.13 13.32
C GLN A 251 -0.86 17.37 14.09
N GLN A 252 -1.81 17.15 14.98
CA GLN A 252 -2.15 18.08 16.05
C GLN A 252 -1.24 17.80 17.25
N MET A 253 -0.49 18.80 17.69
CA MET A 253 0.41 18.73 18.84
C MET A 253 -0.38 18.72 20.17
N PRO A 254 0.22 18.30 21.29
CA PRO A 254 -0.45 18.28 22.60
C PRO A 254 -0.94 19.65 23.09
N ASP A 255 -0.32 20.75 22.64
CA ASP A 255 -0.74 22.12 22.94
C ASP A 255 -1.90 22.62 22.05
N GLY A 256 -2.40 21.76 21.14
CA GLY A 256 -3.48 22.05 20.21
C GLY A 256 -3.03 22.68 18.89
N SER A 257 -1.74 23.04 18.75
CA SER A 257 -1.19 23.58 17.50
C SER A 257 -1.13 22.50 16.41
N PHE A 258 -1.07 22.92 15.15
CA PHE A 258 -0.98 22.02 14.00
C PHE A 258 0.39 22.13 13.34
N CYS A 259 1.06 20.99 13.21
CA CYS A 259 2.39 20.89 12.62
C CYS A 259 2.44 19.75 11.61
N VAL A 260 3.39 19.84 10.69
CA VAL A 260 3.91 18.68 9.98
C VAL A 260 5.18 18.26 10.69
N VAL A 261 5.26 17.01 11.15
CA VAL A 261 6.49 16.47 11.72
C VAL A 261 7.28 15.69 10.66
N ALA A 262 8.57 15.97 10.60
CA ALA A 262 9.52 15.30 9.75
C ALA A 262 10.37 14.34 10.58
N ARG A 263 10.58 13.12 10.05
CA ARG A 263 11.58 12.19 10.60
C ARG A 263 12.89 12.35 9.83
N GLN A 264 13.89 12.97 10.46
CA GLN A 264 15.20 13.22 9.85
C GLN A 264 16.32 12.86 10.83
N ASN A 265 17.33 12.10 10.40
CA ASN A 265 18.50 11.71 11.21
C ASN A 265 18.12 11.14 12.59
N ASP A 266 17.11 10.26 12.63
CA ASP A 266 16.56 9.68 13.87
C ASP A 266 16.00 10.71 14.88
N GLN A 267 15.69 11.93 14.43
CA GLN A 267 15.01 12.97 15.20
C GLN A 267 13.67 13.34 14.58
N TRP A 268 12.75 13.77 15.45
CA TRP A 268 11.47 14.34 15.05
C TRP A 268 11.58 15.86 15.05
N LEU A 269 11.35 16.48 13.90
CA LEU A 269 11.34 17.93 13.74
C LEU A 269 9.92 18.40 13.43
N ALA A 270 9.44 19.43 14.13
CA ALA A 270 8.10 19.96 13.92
C ALA A 270 8.13 21.25 13.11
N HIS A 271 7.30 21.33 12.08
CA HIS A 271 7.14 22.48 11.21
C HIS A 271 5.70 23.00 11.32
N PRO A 272 5.49 24.24 11.81
CA PRO A 272 4.15 24.80 11.96
C PRO A 272 3.39 24.86 10.62
N ILE A 273 2.09 24.56 10.65
CA ILE A 273 1.22 24.73 9.49
C ILE A 273 0.70 26.17 9.49
N ALA A 274 1.14 26.97 8.52
CA ALA A 274 0.63 28.31 8.32
C ALA A 274 -0.86 28.30 7.96
N LEU A 275 -1.62 29.27 8.48
CA LEU A 275 -3.07 29.40 8.27
C LEU A 275 -3.89 28.17 8.69
N ALA A 276 -3.38 27.37 9.63
CA ALA A 276 -4.07 26.20 10.14
C ALA A 276 -5.49 26.55 10.64
N ASN A 277 -6.49 25.79 10.18
CA ASN A 277 -7.85 25.90 10.64
C ASN A 277 -8.27 24.59 11.35
N PRO A 278 -8.40 24.60 12.69
CA PRO A 278 -8.75 23.40 13.46
C PRO A 278 -10.07 22.75 13.04
N GLN A 279 -11.02 23.54 12.53
CA GLN A 279 -12.32 23.02 12.08
C GLN A 279 -12.22 22.27 10.75
N HIS A 280 -11.17 22.50 9.95
CA HIS A 280 -11.05 21.96 8.60
C HIS A 280 -9.88 20.98 8.42
N LEU A 281 -8.91 20.97 9.34
CA LEU A 281 -7.74 20.07 9.32
C LEU A 281 -8.05 18.69 9.90
N HIS A 282 -8.95 17.96 9.25
CA HIS A 282 -9.33 16.59 9.61
C HIS A 282 -9.78 15.82 8.36
N ASN A 283 -9.80 14.48 8.43
CA ASN A 283 -10.19 13.61 7.31
C ASN A 283 -9.50 13.98 5.99
N LEU A 284 -8.20 14.22 6.05
CA LEU A 284 -7.43 14.54 4.86
C LEU A 284 -7.14 13.25 4.07
N SER A 285 -7.08 13.34 2.74
CA SER A 285 -6.72 12.23 1.87
C SER A 285 -5.34 11.64 2.21
N ALA A 286 -5.02 10.48 1.65
CA ALA A 286 -3.63 10.08 1.54
C ALA A 286 -2.82 11.15 0.76
N PRO A 287 -1.52 11.33 1.06
CA PRO A 287 -0.71 12.38 0.44
C PRO A 287 -0.54 12.14 -1.05
N LEU A 288 -0.88 13.16 -1.84
CA LEU A 288 -0.55 13.23 -3.25
C LEU A 288 0.85 13.84 -3.41
N ARG A 289 1.76 13.09 -4.02
CA ARG A 289 3.10 13.56 -4.38
C ARG A 289 3.08 14.28 -5.72
N ASP A 290 3.64 15.48 -5.75
CA ASP A 290 3.93 16.23 -6.97
C ASP A 290 5.44 16.50 -7.07
N PRO A 291 6.18 15.62 -7.76
CA PRO A 291 7.62 15.74 -7.91
C PRO A 291 8.05 17.01 -8.65
N ALA A 292 7.25 17.48 -9.63
CA ALA A 292 7.62 18.62 -10.47
C ALA A 292 7.76 19.92 -9.67
N SER A 293 6.98 20.07 -8.61
CA SER A 293 7.02 21.23 -7.73
C SER A 293 7.60 20.94 -6.33
N ARG A 294 8.17 19.74 -6.13
CA ARG A 294 8.76 19.27 -4.86
C ARG A 294 7.80 19.45 -3.68
N ARG A 295 6.56 18.95 -3.82
CA ARG A 295 5.52 19.08 -2.79
C ARG A 295 4.74 17.81 -2.51
N LEU A 296 4.13 17.80 -1.33
CA LEU A 296 3.07 16.88 -0.93
C LEU A 296 1.78 17.65 -0.68
N LEU A 297 0.66 17.04 -1.05
CA LEU A 297 -0.68 17.60 -0.88
C LEU A 297 -1.58 16.61 -0.13
N TRP A 298 -2.27 17.07 0.90
CA TRP A 298 -3.34 16.31 1.55
C TRP A 298 -4.66 17.04 1.35
N ILE A 299 -5.57 16.44 0.57
CA ILE A 299 -6.83 17.05 0.17
C ILE A 299 -7.87 16.81 1.26
N GLY A 300 -8.48 17.89 1.76
CA GLY A 300 -9.63 17.85 2.66
C GLY A 300 -10.90 18.37 1.99
N ALA A 301 -12.02 18.21 2.69
CA ALA A 301 -13.32 18.68 2.19
C ALA A 301 -13.37 20.21 2.00
N HIS A 302 -12.62 20.98 2.81
CA HIS A 302 -12.69 22.45 2.86
C HIS A 302 -11.42 23.18 2.38
N GLY A 303 -10.41 22.41 1.97
CA GLY A 303 -9.14 22.93 1.50
C GLY A 303 -8.14 21.81 1.35
N TYR A 304 -6.87 22.15 1.29
CA TYR A 304 -5.78 21.18 1.25
C TYR A 304 -4.58 21.70 2.03
N LEU A 305 -3.86 20.76 2.64
CA LEU A 305 -2.55 21.02 3.21
C LEU A 305 -1.51 20.87 2.10
N SER A 306 -0.73 21.91 1.86
CA SER A 306 0.41 21.91 0.94
C SER A 306 1.69 21.95 1.76
N VAL A 307 2.61 21.02 1.49
CA VAL A 307 3.96 21.02 2.05
C VAL A 307 4.96 21.03 0.93
N LYS A 308 5.80 22.06 0.88
CA LYS A 308 6.78 22.28 -0.20
C LYS A 308 8.19 22.29 0.38
N LEU A 309 9.11 21.63 -0.33
CA LEU A 309 10.53 21.64 0.00
C LEU A 309 11.26 22.67 -0.87
N GLY A 310 11.62 23.81 -0.28
CA GLY A 310 12.44 24.87 -0.88
C GLY A 310 13.84 24.91 -0.26
N GLU A 311 14.30 26.10 0.13
CA GLU A 311 15.46 26.25 1.05
C GLU A 311 15.14 25.73 2.46
N SER A 312 13.85 25.81 2.84
CA SER A 312 13.30 25.23 4.05
C SER A 312 11.99 24.50 3.72
N LEU A 313 11.51 23.69 4.68
CA LEU A 313 10.21 23.04 4.57
C LEU A 313 9.10 24.02 4.95
N GLU A 314 8.21 24.30 4.00
CA GLU A 314 7.07 25.20 4.19
C GLU A 314 5.77 24.39 4.19
N ALA A 315 4.97 24.52 5.25
CA ALA A 315 3.67 23.87 5.37
C ALA A 315 2.57 24.92 5.51
N GLN A 316 1.53 24.83 4.69
CA GLN A 316 0.43 25.79 4.66
C GLN A 316 -0.91 25.13 4.37
N TRP A 317 -1.95 25.56 5.08
CA TRP A 317 -3.33 25.24 4.76
C TRP A 317 -3.90 26.25 3.74
N LEU A 318 -4.52 25.73 2.67
CA LEU A 318 -5.14 26.51 1.61
C LEU A 318 -6.62 26.13 1.50
N SER A 319 -7.52 27.06 1.80
CA SER A 319 -8.96 26.83 1.73
C SER A 319 -9.47 26.83 0.28
N TRP A 320 -10.52 26.06 0.01
CA TRP A 320 -11.26 26.18 -1.23
C TRP A 320 -11.97 27.54 -1.35
N PRO A 321 -12.41 27.94 -2.57
CA PRO A 321 -13.30 29.08 -2.72
C PRO A 321 -14.52 29.00 -1.78
N PRO A 322 -15.05 30.15 -1.29
CA PRO A 322 -16.19 30.15 -0.39
C PRO A 322 -17.38 29.34 -0.92
N GLY A 323 -17.92 28.43 -0.11
CA GLY A 323 -19.04 27.57 -0.51
C GLY A 323 -18.65 26.29 -1.27
N ALA A 324 -17.42 26.20 -1.78
CA ALA A 324 -16.93 25.03 -2.47
C ALA A 324 -16.43 23.94 -1.50
N GLN A 325 -16.70 22.68 -1.83
CA GLN A 325 -16.20 21.51 -1.09
C GLN A 325 -15.65 20.44 -2.03
N ALA A 326 -14.62 19.72 -1.58
CA ALA A 326 -14.14 18.51 -2.25
C ALA A 326 -14.77 17.24 -1.63
N ARG A 327 -14.67 16.12 -2.37
CA ARG A 327 -15.02 14.76 -1.91
C ARG A 327 -13.80 13.84 -2.11
N PRO A 328 -12.79 13.89 -1.21
CA PRO A 328 -11.56 13.12 -1.38
C PRO A 328 -11.76 11.59 -1.49
N GLU A 329 -12.87 11.08 -0.96
CA GLU A 329 -13.28 9.68 -1.07
C GLU A 329 -13.57 9.22 -2.52
N TYR A 330 -13.83 10.17 -3.44
CA TYR A 330 -14.06 9.90 -4.87
C TYR A 330 -12.77 9.56 -5.63
N GLY A 331 -11.61 9.77 -5.03
CA GLY A 331 -10.29 9.52 -5.62
C GLY A 331 -9.40 10.75 -5.57
N PRO A 332 -8.11 10.59 -5.92
CA PRO A 332 -7.17 11.69 -5.95
C PRO A 332 -7.51 12.73 -7.04
N PRO A 333 -7.00 13.97 -6.91
CA PRO A 333 -7.05 14.96 -7.97
C PRO A 333 -6.58 14.42 -9.32
N PHE A 334 -7.18 14.87 -10.41
CA PHE A 334 -6.74 14.55 -11.77
C PHE A 334 -5.44 15.29 -12.09
N VAL A 335 -4.40 14.55 -12.46
CA VAL A 335 -3.09 15.10 -12.80
C VAL A 335 -2.89 14.95 -14.30
N ASN A 336 -2.56 16.06 -14.94
CA ASN A 336 -2.08 16.06 -16.32
C ASN A 336 -0.78 16.86 -16.43
N GLY A 337 -0.14 16.83 -17.60
CA GLY A 337 1.08 17.61 -17.85
C GLY A 337 0.92 19.13 -17.72
N TYR A 338 -0.30 19.63 -17.50
CA TYR A 338 -0.63 21.04 -17.32
C TYR A 338 -1.01 21.42 -15.89
N GLY A 339 -1.06 20.46 -14.96
CA GLY A 339 -1.32 20.71 -13.55
C GLY A 339 -2.18 19.64 -12.85
N ILE A 340 -2.54 19.96 -11.62
CA ILE A 340 -3.36 19.13 -10.74
C ILE A 340 -4.75 19.77 -10.63
N TRP A 341 -5.79 18.97 -10.83
CA TRP A 341 -7.17 19.42 -10.95
C TRP A 341 -8.05 18.72 -9.92
N GLN A 342 -8.63 19.51 -9.00
CA GLN A 342 -9.53 19.00 -7.97
C GLN A 342 -10.98 19.24 -8.38
N GLN A 343 -11.83 18.21 -8.34
CA GLN A 343 -13.28 18.37 -8.46
C GLN A 343 -13.86 19.00 -7.20
N LEU A 344 -14.62 20.07 -7.36
CA LEU A 344 -15.29 20.81 -6.31
C LEU A 344 -16.80 20.88 -6.57
N PHE A 345 -17.55 21.00 -5.47
CA PHE A 345 -19.00 21.08 -5.41
C PHE A 345 -19.39 22.38 -4.72
N GLU A 346 -20.20 23.21 -5.39
CA GLU A 346 -20.65 24.51 -4.90
C GLU A 346 -22.16 24.63 -5.13
N GLY A 347 -22.95 24.34 -4.09
CA GLY A 347 -24.41 24.20 -4.24
C GLY A 347 -24.77 23.09 -5.23
N SER A 348 -25.42 23.46 -6.34
CA SER A 348 -25.73 22.53 -7.45
C SER A 348 -24.63 22.46 -8.52
N GLU A 349 -23.67 23.37 -8.50
CA GLU A 349 -22.61 23.47 -9.50
C GLU A 349 -21.44 22.52 -9.18
N GLN A 350 -20.79 22.04 -10.24
CA GLN A 350 -19.65 21.14 -10.16
C GLN A 350 -18.60 21.58 -11.18
N TYR A 351 -17.35 21.70 -10.74
CA TYR A 351 -16.24 22.11 -11.60
C TYR A 351 -14.94 21.49 -11.11
N CYS A 352 -13.95 21.43 -12.00
CA CYS A 352 -12.57 21.16 -11.65
C CYS A 352 -11.81 22.48 -11.55
N LEU A 353 -11.13 22.70 -10.42
CA LEU A 353 -10.21 23.81 -10.20
C LEU A 353 -8.78 23.33 -10.38
N ARG A 354 -7.98 24.04 -11.18
CA ARG A 354 -6.53 23.79 -11.22
C ARG A 354 -5.91 24.35 -9.95
N LEU A 355 -5.19 23.52 -9.21
CA LEU A 355 -4.47 23.97 -8.02
C LEU A 355 -3.44 25.05 -8.40
N ASP A 356 -3.21 26.00 -7.49
CA ASP A 356 -2.34 27.18 -7.67
C ASP A 356 -2.79 28.16 -8.77
N SER A 357 -4.04 28.07 -9.22
CA SER A 357 -4.59 28.92 -10.27
C SER A 357 -6.08 29.19 -10.05
N ASP A 358 -6.62 30.22 -10.70
CA ASP A 358 -8.06 30.49 -10.76
C ASP A 358 -8.75 29.79 -11.94
N GLU A 359 -8.03 28.98 -12.72
CA GLU A 359 -8.60 28.27 -13.87
C GLU A 359 -9.61 27.21 -13.43
N ARG A 360 -10.83 27.30 -13.99
CA ARG A 360 -11.94 26.38 -13.73
C ARG A 360 -12.42 25.73 -15.03
N LYS A 361 -12.86 24.48 -14.92
CA LYS A 361 -13.54 23.73 -15.98
C LYS A 361 -14.84 23.17 -15.43
N GLU A 362 -15.96 23.52 -16.05
CA GLU A 362 -17.26 22.97 -15.66
C GLU A 362 -17.31 21.46 -15.89
N VAL A 363 -18.02 20.75 -15.00
CA VAL A 363 -18.17 19.31 -15.06
C VAL A 363 -19.63 18.95 -14.88
N LYS A 364 -20.16 18.10 -15.76
CA LYS A 364 -21.51 17.54 -15.62
C LYS A 364 -21.47 16.26 -14.80
N GLY A 365 -21.82 16.33 -13.53
CA GLY A 365 -21.89 15.18 -12.62
C GLY A 365 -20.57 14.81 -11.94
N SER A 366 -20.65 13.88 -11.00
CA SER A 366 -19.50 13.50 -10.18
C SER A 366 -18.51 12.63 -10.95
N ARG A 367 -17.22 12.68 -10.57
CA ARG A 367 -16.14 11.90 -11.17
C ARG A 367 -15.48 11.02 -10.12
N LEU A 368 -15.29 9.76 -10.46
CA LEU A 368 -14.40 8.84 -9.74
C LEU A 368 -13.10 8.75 -10.51
N SER A 369 -11.95 8.83 -9.82
CA SER A 369 -10.68 9.00 -10.51
C SER A 369 -9.56 8.13 -9.96
N THR A 370 -8.62 7.75 -10.83
CA THR A 370 -7.29 7.26 -10.41
C THR A 370 -6.27 8.39 -10.24
N GLY A 371 -6.67 9.62 -10.56
CA GLY A 371 -5.77 10.74 -10.80
C GLY A 371 -5.31 10.82 -12.26
N GLN A 372 -5.72 9.88 -13.11
CA GLN A 372 -5.52 9.92 -14.56
C GLN A 372 -6.80 9.47 -15.28
N LEU A 373 -7.28 8.26 -15.05
CA LEU A 373 -8.59 7.83 -15.54
C LEU A 373 -9.72 8.45 -14.74
N ASN A 374 -10.82 8.78 -15.43
CA ASN A 374 -12.01 9.36 -14.82
C ASN A 374 -13.26 8.61 -15.28
N TYR A 375 -14.16 8.37 -14.34
CA TYR A 375 -15.45 7.73 -14.59
C TYR A 375 -16.59 8.63 -14.14
N MET A 376 -17.58 8.77 -15.01
CA MET A 376 -18.92 9.19 -14.65
C MET A 376 -19.82 7.96 -14.72
N PHE A 377 -20.12 7.36 -13.57
CA PHE A 377 -20.77 6.04 -13.51
C PHE A 377 -19.97 5.01 -14.33
N ASN A 378 -20.54 4.45 -15.40
CA ASN A 378 -19.91 3.48 -16.27
C ASN A 378 -19.18 4.11 -17.47
N VAL A 379 -19.30 5.42 -17.66
CA VAL A 379 -18.69 6.13 -18.77
C VAL A 379 -17.29 6.58 -18.40
N ARG A 380 -16.29 6.06 -19.10
CA ARG A 380 -14.89 6.49 -18.99
C ARG A 380 -14.66 7.77 -19.78
N LEU A 381 -13.94 8.72 -19.18
CA LEU A 381 -13.61 10.02 -19.76
C LEU A 381 -12.10 10.24 -19.73
N ASP A 382 -11.56 10.84 -20.80
CA ASP A 382 -10.13 11.18 -20.91
C ASP A 382 -9.72 12.31 -19.94
N ALA A 383 -10.66 13.19 -19.62
CA ALA A 383 -10.52 14.26 -18.65
C ALA A 383 -11.84 14.42 -17.87
N PRO A 384 -11.83 14.95 -16.64
CA PRO A 384 -13.05 15.04 -15.84
C PRO A 384 -14.11 15.96 -16.45
N TRP A 385 -13.72 17.03 -17.16
CA TRP A 385 -14.60 17.91 -17.93
C TRP A 385 -14.88 17.42 -19.35
N GLY A 386 -14.44 16.21 -19.71
CA GLY A 386 -14.71 15.62 -21.02
C GLY A 386 -16.20 15.45 -21.28
N GLU A 387 -16.60 15.68 -22.52
CA GLU A 387 -17.96 15.37 -22.99
C GLU A 387 -18.02 13.90 -23.41
N HIS A 388 -19.19 13.28 -23.25
CA HIS A 388 -19.49 11.97 -23.83
C HIS A 388 -20.81 12.08 -24.58
N ASP A 389 -20.89 11.34 -25.67
CA ASP A 389 -22.10 11.24 -26.47
C ASP A 389 -23.10 10.33 -25.74
N VAL A 390 -24.11 10.94 -25.14
CA VAL A 390 -25.15 10.26 -24.35
C VAL A 390 -26.02 9.37 -25.23
N ASP A 391 -26.16 9.71 -26.51
CA ASP A 391 -26.99 8.96 -27.45
C ASP A 391 -26.30 7.65 -27.86
N ASN A 392 -24.96 7.68 -27.99
CA ASN A 392 -24.15 6.51 -28.33
C ASN A 392 -23.70 5.68 -27.12
N ASN A 393 -23.49 6.32 -25.96
CA ASN A 393 -23.03 5.68 -24.72
C ASN A 393 -23.90 6.14 -23.55
N PRO A 394 -25.13 5.61 -23.42
CA PRO A 394 -25.99 5.98 -22.31
C PRO A 394 -25.31 5.64 -20.99
N ALA A 395 -25.27 6.62 -20.08
CA ALA A 395 -24.82 6.39 -18.73
C ALA A 395 -25.82 5.45 -18.03
N ASP A 396 -25.44 4.18 -17.92
CA ASP A 396 -26.14 3.27 -17.03
C ASP A 396 -25.82 3.71 -15.60
N ARG A 397 -26.80 3.54 -14.71
CA ARG A 397 -26.62 3.79 -13.28
C ARG A 397 -25.77 2.68 -12.65
N GLU A 398 -24.61 2.39 -13.22
CA GLU A 398 -23.59 1.49 -12.70
C GLU A 398 -22.36 2.31 -12.32
N VAL A 399 -21.99 2.28 -11.05
CA VAL A 399 -20.82 2.98 -10.52
C VAL A 399 -19.59 2.13 -10.78
N VAL A 400 -18.63 2.65 -11.55
CA VAL A 400 -17.29 2.08 -11.66
C VAL A 400 -16.36 2.84 -10.73
N TYR A 401 -15.89 2.17 -9.67
CA TYR A 401 -14.86 2.71 -8.77
C TYR A 401 -13.48 2.19 -9.18
N PRO A 402 -12.60 3.04 -9.72
CA PRO A 402 -11.27 2.60 -10.10
C PRO A 402 -10.34 2.60 -8.88
N PHE A 403 -9.78 1.43 -8.56
CA PHE A 403 -8.80 1.29 -7.48
C PHE A 403 -7.41 1.67 -7.95
N ILE A 404 -6.92 1.01 -9.02
CA ILE A 404 -5.54 1.14 -9.50
C ILE A 404 -5.50 0.90 -11.01
N GLU A 405 -4.90 1.84 -11.71
CA GLU A 405 -4.55 1.76 -13.13
C GLU A 405 -3.08 1.39 -13.29
N PHE A 406 -2.77 0.50 -14.23
CA PHE A 406 -1.42 0.20 -14.69
C PHE A 406 -1.25 0.80 -16.08
N SER A 407 -0.45 1.86 -16.21
CA SER A 407 -0.39 2.65 -17.44
C SER A 407 0.42 2.00 -18.56
N ASP A 408 1.51 1.30 -18.22
CA ASP A 408 2.41 0.70 -19.23
C ASP A 408 1.81 -0.57 -19.85
N ASN A 409 0.99 -1.29 -19.09
CA ASN A 409 0.15 -2.39 -19.57
C ASN A 409 -1.29 -2.10 -19.14
N PRO A 410 -2.19 -1.62 -20.04
CA PRO A 410 -3.43 -0.90 -19.70
C PRO A 410 -4.46 -1.80 -19.00
N HIS A 411 -4.16 -2.15 -17.76
CA HIS A 411 -4.94 -2.95 -16.85
C HIS A 411 -5.55 -2.04 -15.80
N LEU A 412 -6.77 -2.37 -15.40
CA LEU A 412 -7.48 -1.64 -14.35
C LEU A 412 -8.02 -2.66 -13.32
N LEU A 413 -7.75 -2.36 -12.06
CA LEU A 413 -8.43 -2.97 -10.92
C LEU A 413 -9.55 -2.03 -10.49
N SER A 414 -10.78 -2.52 -10.50
CA SER A 414 -11.97 -1.72 -10.22
C SER A 414 -13.02 -2.53 -9.47
N CYS A 415 -14.08 -1.86 -9.01
CA CYS A 415 -15.35 -2.53 -8.77
C CYS A 415 -16.49 -1.86 -9.52
N ARG A 416 -17.54 -2.63 -9.81
CA ARG A 416 -18.77 -2.19 -10.47
C ARG A 416 -19.97 -2.49 -9.60
N VAL A 417 -20.87 -1.51 -9.46
CA VAL A 417 -22.10 -1.63 -8.66
C VAL A 417 -23.25 -0.95 -9.37
N ARG A 418 -24.34 -1.69 -9.64
CA ARG A 418 -25.59 -1.07 -10.09
C ARG A 418 -26.20 -0.25 -8.96
N TRP A 419 -26.29 1.05 -9.16
CA TRP A 419 -26.69 2.00 -8.15
C TRP A 419 -27.66 3.05 -8.68
N PRO A 420 -28.96 2.97 -8.36
CA PRO A 420 -29.98 3.81 -8.97
C PRO A 420 -29.99 5.26 -8.44
N SER A 421 -29.00 5.73 -7.70
CA SER A 421 -29.02 7.07 -7.09
C SER A 421 -27.70 7.84 -7.27
N SER A 422 -27.54 8.96 -6.55
CA SER A 422 -26.33 9.78 -6.60
C SER A 422 -25.13 9.08 -5.98
N LEU A 423 -23.91 9.49 -6.38
CA LEU A 423 -22.68 9.00 -5.74
C LEU A 423 -22.61 9.36 -4.26
N GLN A 424 -23.14 10.51 -3.85
CA GLN A 424 -23.17 10.86 -2.42
C GLN A 424 -23.96 9.82 -1.60
N GLN A 425 -25.09 9.34 -2.12
CA GLN A 425 -25.86 8.28 -1.48
C GLN A 425 -25.15 6.92 -1.58
N PHE A 426 -24.38 6.67 -2.65
CA PHE A 426 -23.55 5.48 -2.77
C PHE A 426 -22.49 5.42 -1.66
N PHE A 427 -21.69 6.48 -1.49
CA PHE A 427 -20.65 6.52 -0.45
C PHE A 427 -21.21 6.64 0.98
N GLY A 428 -22.44 7.14 1.13
CA GLY A 428 -23.17 7.12 2.39
C GLY A 428 -23.86 5.80 2.72
N ASN A 429 -23.83 4.81 1.81
CA ASN A 429 -24.51 3.54 2.01
C ASN A 429 -23.62 2.53 2.78
N GLU A 430 -24.10 2.10 3.94
CA GLU A 430 -23.47 1.05 4.75
C GLU A 430 -24.07 -0.34 4.51
N GLN A 431 -25.17 -0.44 3.76
CA GLN A 431 -25.82 -1.73 3.51
C GLN A 431 -25.08 -2.55 2.45
N PRO A 432 -25.02 -3.89 2.59
CA PRO A 432 -24.40 -4.75 1.59
C PRO A 432 -25.09 -4.68 0.22
N VAL A 433 -24.30 -4.50 -0.84
CA VAL A 433 -24.73 -4.42 -2.24
C VAL A 433 -24.02 -5.47 -3.09
N GLU A 434 -24.66 -5.90 -4.17
CA GLU A 434 -24.00 -6.75 -5.18
C GLU A 434 -22.90 -5.94 -5.87
N THR A 435 -21.68 -6.45 -5.80
CA THR A 435 -20.47 -5.80 -6.30
C THR A 435 -19.68 -6.78 -7.14
N GLU A 436 -19.31 -6.34 -8.33
CA GLU A 436 -18.34 -7.03 -9.17
C GLU A 436 -16.96 -6.42 -8.96
N TYR A 437 -16.04 -7.18 -8.39
CA TYR A 437 -14.62 -6.82 -8.36
C TYR A 437 -13.97 -7.26 -9.67
N CYS A 438 -13.32 -6.34 -10.36
CA CYS A 438 -12.91 -6.51 -11.75
C CYS A 438 -11.40 -6.36 -11.91
N LEU A 439 -10.82 -7.30 -12.66
CA LEU A 439 -9.53 -7.15 -13.33
C LEU A 439 -9.82 -7.06 -14.83
N GLU A 440 -9.55 -5.91 -15.42
CA GLU A 440 -9.79 -5.69 -16.85
C GLU A 440 -8.53 -5.25 -17.57
N ARG A 441 -8.48 -5.57 -18.87
CA ARG A 441 -7.65 -4.83 -19.81
C ARG A 441 -8.57 -3.79 -20.44
N ILE A 442 -8.17 -2.52 -20.41
CA ILE A 442 -8.99 -1.40 -20.89
C ILE A 442 -9.47 -1.68 -22.33
N GLY A 443 -10.78 -1.55 -22.54
CA GLY A 443 -11.43 -1.83 -23.83
C GLY A 443 -11.72 -3.31 -24.10
N GLN A 444 -11.44 -4.21 -23.16
CA GLN A 444 -11.77 -5.65 -23.23
C GLN A 444 -12.79 -6.04 -22.15
N PRO A 445 -13.49 -7.17 -22.29
CA PRO A 445 -14.37 -7.68 -21.25
C PRO A 445 -13.63 -7.93 -19.93
N ALA A 446 -14.20 -7.46 -18.82
CA ALA A 446 -13.61 -7.64 -17.49
C ALA A 446 -13.60 -9.12 -17.06
N LEU A 447 -12.60 -9.51 -16.27
CA LEU A 447 -12.64 -10.70 -15.43
C LEU A 447 -13.24 -10.28 -14.09
N SER A 448 -14.35 -10.90 -13.68
CA SER A 448 -15.08 -10.45 -12.50
C SER A 448 -15.20 -11.50 -11.40
N LEU A 449 -15.32 -10.99 -10.18
CA LEU A 449 -15.67 -11.69 -8.96
C LEU A 449 -16.91 -11.01 -8.37
N LEU A 450 -18.07 -11.65 -8.46
CA LEU A 450 -19.33 -11.14 -7.91
C LEU A 450 -19.48 -11.53 -6.44
N LEU A 451 -19.72 -10.55 -5.57
CA LEU A 451 -19.92 -10.72 -4.14
C LEU A 451 -20.99 -9.75 -3.61
N LYS A 452 -21.52 -10.02 -2.42
CA LYS A 452 -22.38 -9.08 -1.68
C LYS A 452 -21.60 -8.47 -0.53
N VAL A 453 -21.34 -7.16 -0.58
CA VAL A 453 -20.38 -6.48 0.31
C VAL A 453 -20.90 -5.10 0.72
N ALA A 454 -20.59 -4.69 1.95
CA ALA A 454 -20.81 -3.31 2.38
C ALA A 454 -19.59 -2.45 2.03
N GLN A 455 -19.82 -1.19 1.66
CA GLN A 455 -18.78 -0.20 1.33
C GLN A 455 -17.69 -0.77 0.39
N PRO A 456 -18.06 -1.21 -0.83
CA PRO A 456 -17.18 -1.97 -1.72
C PRO A 456 -15.84 -1.27 -2.04
N TRP A 457 -15.81 0.07 -2.03
CA TRP A 457 -14.62 0.90 -2.25
C TRP A 457 -13.57 0.82 -1.14
N ASN A 458 -13.86 0.19 0.00
CA ASN A 458 -12.88 -0.04 1.08
C ASN A 458 -12.01 -1.29 0.86
N ALA A 459 -12.21 -2.02 -0.24
CA ALA A 459 -11.37 -3.16 -0.58
C ALA A 459 -9.92 -2.74 -0.92
N GLN A 460 -8.99 -3.67 -0.73
CA GLN A 460 -7.57 -3.45 -1.00
C GLN A 460 -7.04 -4.47 -2.00
N TRP A 461 -6.53 -3.97 -3.11
CA TRP A 461 -5.76 -4.75 -4.07
C TRP A 461 -4.26 -4.60 -3.80
N PHE A 462 -3.53 -5.71 -3.85
CA PHE A 462 -2.07 -5.66 -3.71
C PHE A 462 -1.38 -6.83 -4.41
N CYS A 463 -0.10 -6.66 -4.74
CA CYS A 463 0.74 -7.70 -5.31
C CYS A 463 1.77 -8.15 -4.29
N TYR A 464 1.91 -9.47 -4.12
CA TYR A 464 2.95 -10.06 -3.29
C TYR A 464 3.23 -11.49 -3.76
N ASP A 465 4.52 -11.87 -3.78
CA ASP A 465 4.97 -13.24 -4.07
C ASP A 465 4.43 -13.80 -5.40
N ASN A 466 4.54 -13.00 -6.46
CA ASN A 466 4.01 -13.30 -7.81
C ASN A 466 2.51 -13.65 -7.81
N ALA A 467 1.74 -13.03 -6.92
CA ALA A 467 0.29 -13.17 -6.88
C ALA A 467 -0.40 -11.82 -6.71
N LEU A 468 -1.59 -11.71 -7.31
CA LEU A 468 -2.54 -10.64 -7.07
C LEU A 468 -3.45 -11.02 -5.91
N TRP A 469 -3.65 -10.09 -4.99
CA TRP A 469 -4.48 -10.27 -3.80
C TRP A 469 -5.61 -9.25 -3.75
N LEU A 470 -6.75 -9.67 -3.21
CA LEU A 470 -7.90 -8.82 -2.91
C LEU A 470 -8.38 -9.08 -1.48
N TYR A 471 -8.29 -8.05 -0.65
CA TYR A 471 -8.90 -8.02 0.68
C TYR A 471 -10.21 -7.25 0.67
N ILE A 472 -11.25 -7.80 1.29
CA ILE A 472 -12.56 -7.17 1.44
C ILE A 472 -12.91 -7.09 2.93
N ASP A 473 -12.84 -5.87 3.46
CA ASP A 473 -12.99 -5.58 4.90
C ASP A 473 -14.33 -6.04 5.47
N SER A 474 -15.44 -5.73 4.79
CA SER A 474 -16.80 -6.00 5.29
C SER A 474 -17.16 -7.49 5.36
N THR A 475 -16.46 -8.35 4.62
CA THR A 475 -16.68 -9.80 4.64
C THR A 475 -15.55 -10.57 5.31
N GLY A 476 -14.42 -9.92 5.58
CA GLY A 476 -13.23 -10.62 6.08
C GLY A 476 -12.69 -11.65 5.10
N ALA A 477 -12.80 -11.38 3.80
CA ALA A 477 -12.32 -12.28 2.77
C ALA A 477 -10.96 -11.83 2.22
N LEU A 478 -10.04 -12.78 2.10
CA LEU A 478 -8.76 -12.60 1.42
C LEU A 478 -8.66 -13.58 0.25
N TYR A 479 -8.61 -13.03 -0.95
CA TYR A 479 -8.50 -13.78 -2.20
C TYR A 479 -7.10 -13.63 -2.78
N ARG A 480 -6.58 -14.72 -3.35
CA ARG A 480 -5.28 -14.77 -4.02
C ARG A 480 -5.40 -15.40 -5.41
N TRP A 481 -4.74 -14.81 -6.40
CA TRP A 481 -4.52 -15.37 -7.74
C TRP A 481 -3.03 -15.34 -8.08
N ASN A 482 -2.41 -16.51 -8.19
CA ASN A 482 -1.01 -16.61 -8.60
C ASN A 482 -0.84 -16.18 -10.07
N ALA A 483 0.32 -15.66 -10.45
CA ALA A 483 0.68 -15.41 -11.86
C ALA A 483 0.68 -16.70 -12.71
#